data_AF-C7G7Z1-F1
#
_entry.id   AF-C7G7Z1-F1
#
_cell.length_a   1.000
_cell.length_b   1.000
_cell.length_c   1.000
_cell.angle_alpha   90.00
_cell.angle_beta   90.00
_cell.angle_gamma   90.00
#
_symmetry.space_group_name_H-M   'P 1'
#
loop_
_entity.id
_entity.type
_entity.pdbx_description
1 polymer ?
#
loop_
_entity_poly.entity_id
_entity_poly.type
_entity_poly.pdbx_seq_one_letter_code
_entity_poly.pdbx_strand_id
1 'polypeptide(L)'
;MQQHLEKEDGDIEGPFTIALAAAKTENDTSSQVVVAGSMELFTDSTDQIVSGSNVSMFTDIMTNLTSGEDDNTSVIPVKDYKMSTITITSISTIIGGLAASIFIPVVLIIIGVVIWAVRRKK
;
A
#
# COMPACT_ATOMS: atom_id res chain seq x y z
N MET A 1 26.98 24.91 0.23
CA MET A 1 25.68 25.28 -0.35
C MET A 1 24.73 25.45 0.83
N GLN A 2 24.48 26.69 1.27
CA GLN A 2 23.56 26.97 2.38
C GLN A 2 22.14 26.88 1.79
N GLN A 3 21.28 25.99 2.29
CA GLN A 3 19.87 26.01 1.91
C GLN A 3 19.19 27.15 2.70
N HIS A 4 18.54 28.07 1.99
CA HIS A 4 17.70 29.09 2.60
C HIS A 4 16.39 28.41 3.03
N LEU A 5 16.05 28.44 4.32
CA LEU A 5 14.77 27.92 4.84
C LEU A 5 13.68 28.99 4.91
N GLU A 6 14.00 30.22 4.49
CA GLU A 6 13.06 31.34 4.51
C GLU A 6 12.28 31.41 3.19
N LYS A 7 11.00 31.78 3.28
CA LYS A 7 10.13 31.95 2.11
C LYS A 7 10.58 33.11 1.24
N GLU A 8 10.50 32.93 -0.07
CA GLU A 8 10.79 33.99 -1.04
C GLU A 8 9.55 34.86 -1.31
N ASP A 9 9.80 36.09 -1.74
CA ASP A 9 8.74 37.05 -2.03
C ASP A 9 7.94 36.59 -3.27
N GLY A 10 6.74 36.06 -3.06
CA GLY A 10 5.90 35.41 -4.08
C GLY A 10 5.53 33.95 -3.78
N ASP A 11 6.11 33.35 -2.74
CA ASP A 11 5.72 32.02 -2.28
C ASP A 11 4.28 32.02 -1.76
N ILE A 12 3.48 31.07 -2.24
CA ILE A 12 2.12 30.91 -1.73
C ILE A 12 2.14 30.46 -0.28
N GLU A 13 1.48 31.25 0.57
CA GLU A 13 1.23 30.91 1.97
C GLU A 13 -0.05 30.11 2.10
N GLY A 14 0.04 28.98 2.79
CA GLY A 14 -1.14 28.27 3.24
C GLY A 14 -0.93 26.77 3.42
N PRO A 15 -1.92 26.11 4.03
CA PRO A 15 -2.01 24.66 3.98
C PRO A 15 -2.19 24.23 2.53
N PHE A 16 -1.28 23.37 2.06
CA PHE A 16 -1.39 22.77 0.75
C PHE A 16 -2.33 21.56 0.82
N THR A 17 -3.33 21.52 -0.04
CA THR A 17 -4.19 20.35 -0.16
C THR A 17 -3.39 19.22 -0.80
N ILE A 18 -3.00 18.23 0.01
CA ILE A 18 -2.27 17.03 -0.44
C ILE A 18 -3.19 15.84 -0.71
N ALA A 19 -4.41 15.87 -0.16
CA ALA A 19 -5.45 14.88 -0.41
C ALA A 19 -6.85 15.49 -0.29
N LEU A 20 -7.79 14.94 -1.05
CA LEU A 20 -9.20 15.31 -1.07
C LEU A 20 -10.06 14.08 -0.79
N ALA A 21 -10.94 14.17 0.20
CA ALA A 21 -11.95 13.14 0.47
C ALA A 21 -13.32 13.65 0.04
N ALA A 22 -14.05 12.85 -0.74
CA ALA A 22 -15.42 13.12 -1.17
C ALA A 22 -16.31 11.96 -0.78
N ALA A 23 -17.42 12.24 -0.11
CA ALA A 23 -18.43 11.27 0.25
C ALA A 23 -19.75 11.62 -0.46
N LYS A 24 -20.44 10.60 -0.97
CA LYS A 24 -21.77 10.74 -1.55
C LYS A 24 -22.67 9.65 -0.99
N THR A 25 -23.77 10.08 -0.38
CA THR A 25 -24.82 9.18 0.11
C THR A 25 -26.05 9.33 -0.76
N GLU A 26 -26.57 8.22 -1.28
CA GLU A 26 -27.81 8.17 -2.04
C GLU A 26 -28.56 6.88 -1.72
N ASN A 27 -29.84 6.97 -1.36
CA ASN A 27 -30.72 5.83 -1.03
C ASN A 27 -30.07 4.80 -0.08
N ASP A 28 -29.63 5.23 1.10
CA ASP A 28 -28.92 4.44 2.12
C ASP A 28 -27.58 3.82 1.69
N THR A 29 -27.13 4.08 0.46
CA THR A 29 -25.80 3.67 -0.01
C THR A 29 -24.85 4.86 0.08
N SER A 30 -23.81 4.73 0.90
CA SER A 30 -22.71 5.71 0.98
C SER A 30 -21.53 5.24 0.13
N SER A 31 -20.94 6.15 -0.63
CA SER A 31 -19.70 5.93 -1.38
C SER A 31 -18.71 7.02 -1.04
N GLN A 32 -17.46 6.63 -0.78
CA GLN A 32 -16.38 7.55 -0.46
C GLN A 32 -15.24 7.37 -1.46
N VAL A 33 -14.63 8.49 -1.85
CA VAL A 33 -13.46 8.53 -2.74
C VAL A 33 -12.43 9.45 -2.11
N VAL A 34 -11.19 8.97 -2.00
CA VAL A 34 -10.05 9.78 -1.58
C VAL A 34 -9.04 9.89 -2.71
N VAL A 35 -8.65 11.11 -3.05
CA VAL A 35 -7.67 11.44 -4.08
C VAL A 35 -6.46 12.07 -3.42
N ALA A 36 -5.30 11.43 -3.51
CA ALA A 36 -4.03 11.97 -3.06
C ALA A 36 -3.26 12.59 -4.22
N GLY A 37 -2.59 13.72 -3.98
CA GLY A 37 -1.84 14.46 -4.99
C GLY A 37 -0.51 13.83 -5.38
N SER A 38 0.01 12.87 -4.61
CA SER A 38 1.25 12.16 -4.90
C SER A 38 1.29 10.77 -4.27
N MET A 39 1.85 9.80 -5.00
CA MET A 39 2.13 8.46 -4.48
C MET A 39 3.30 8.45 -3.49
N GLU A 40 4.19 9.43 -3.56
CA GLU A 40 5.34 9.55 -2.66
C GLU A 40 4.91 9.70 -1.19
N LEU A 41 3.71 10.23 -0.96
CA LEU A 41 3.10 10.29 0.37
C LEU A 41 2.97 8.89 0.99
N PHE A 42 2.90 7.83 0.21
CA PHE A 42 2.72 6.46 0.69
C PHE A 42 4.00 5.63 0.66
N THR A 43 5.16 6.27 0.43
CA THR A 43 6.45 5.57 0.40
C THR A 43 7.11 5.58 1.77
N ASP A 44 7.73 4.45 2.13
CA ASP A 44 8.48 4.33 3.39
C ASP A 44 9.62 5.33 3.51
N SER A 45 10.23 5.74 2.39
CA SER A 45 11.31 6.72 2.37
C SER A 45 10.84 8.11 2.78
N THR A 46 9.65 8.51 2.33
CA THR A 46 9.06 9.81 2.67
C THR A 46 8.45 9.77 4.07
N ASP A 47 7.83 8.66 4.45
CA ASP A 47 7.26 8.46 5.78
C ASP A 47 8.31 8.48 6.89
N GLN A 48 9.49 7.91 6.64
CA GLN A 48 10.63 7.98 7.58
C GLN A 48 11.09 9.42 7.83
N ILE A 49 10.99 10.31 6.84
CA ILE A 49 11.34 11.73 7.00
C ILE A 49 10.30 12.45 7.88
N VAL A 50 9.02 12.08 7.76
CA VAL A 50 7.92 12.67 8.53
C VAL A 50 7.54 11.86 9.78
N SER A 51 8.41 10.94 10.21
CA SER A 51 8.25 10.17 11.45
C SER A 51 6.93 9.38 11.57
N GLY A 52 6.45 8.78 10.48
CA GLY A 52 5.25 7.94 10.52
C GLY A 52 3.92 8.67 10.31
N SER A 53 3.92 10.01 10.17
CA SER A 53 2.69 10.78 9.97
C SER A 53 1.95 10.40 8.68
N ASN A 54 2.66 9.99 7.63
CA ASN A 54 2.01 9.62 6.37
C ASN A 54 1.34 8.25 6.46
N VAL A 55 2.00 7.27 7.09
CA VAL A 55 1.42 5.94 7.35
C VAL A 55 0.18 6.06 8.23
N SER A 56 0.20 6.94 9.25
CA SER A 56 -0.98 7.22 10.07
C SER A 56 -2.14 7.77 9.23
N MET A 57 -1.87 8.79 8.40
CA MET A 57 -2.89 9.38 7.52
C MET A 57 -3.47 8.36 6.53
N PHE A 58 -2.64 7.50 5.95
CA PHE A 58 -3.11 6.44 5.05
C PHE A 58 -3.97 5.41 5.77
N THR A 59 -3.57 5.01 6.98
CA THR A 59 -4.34 4.09 7.83
C THR A 59 -5.71 4.70 8.16
N ASP A 60 -5.75 5.98 8.54
CA ASP A 60 -6.99 6.68 8.85
C ASP A 60 -7.90 6.78 7.62
N ILE A 61 -7.36 7.03 6.42
CA ILE A 61 -8.13 7.00 5.16
C ILE A 61 -8.73 5.62 4.94
N MET A 62 -7.93 4.56 5.08
CA MET A 62 -8.41 3.19 4.88
C MET A 62 -9.50 2.82 5.89
N THR A 63 -9.29 3.15 7.16
CA THR A 63 -10.29 2.95 8.21
C THR A 63 -11.57 3.72 7.88
N ASN A 64 -11.52 4.97 7.43
CA ASN A 64 -12.71 5.73 7.06
C ASN A 64 -13.44 5.13 5.84
N LEU A 65 -12.70 4.54 4.89
CA LEU A 65 -13.29 3.84 3.74
C LEU A 65 -13.94 2.50 4.13
N THR A 66 -13.45 1.82 5.17
CA THR A 66 -13.96 0.50 5.60
C THR A 66 -14.94 0.56 6.78
N SER A 67 -15.02 1.68 7.50
CA SER A 67 -15.87 1.81 8.70
C SER A 67 -17.37 1.99 8.40
N GLY A 68 -17.80 1.79 7.15
CA GLY A 68 -19.20 1.84 6.74
C GLY A 68 -20.00 0.55 6.98
N GLU A 69 -19.40 -0.48 7.58
CA GLU A 69 -20.03 -1.78 7.82
C GLU A 69 -20.41 -1.96 9.30
N ASP A 70 -21.53 -1.36 9.70
CA ASP A 70 -22.43 -2.03 10.65
C ASP A 70 -23.29 -2.99 9.82
N ASP A 71 -22.96 -4.27 9.89
CA ASP A 71 -23.78 -5.44 9.57
C ASP A 71 -24.93 -5.22 8.56
N ASN A 72 -24.68 -5.36 7.25
CA ASN A 72 -25.70 -5.86 6.32
C ASN A 72 -25.06 -6.48 5.07
N THR A 73 -24.99 -7.80 5.10
CA THR A 73 -24.82 -8.66 3.93
C THR A 73 -25.84 -8.28 2.85
N SER A 74 -25.42 -7.55 1.82
CA SER A 74 -26.17 -7.50 0.56
C SER A 74 -25.18 -7.37 -0.60
N VAL A 75 -24.69 -8.53 -0.98
CA VAL A 75 -23.99 -8.77 -2.24
C VAL A 75 -24.95 -8.42 -3.39
N ILE A 76 -24.67 -7.34 -4.10
CA ILE A 76 -25.04 -7.21 -5.52
C ILE A 76 -23.75 -6.97 -6.30
N PRO A 77 -23.20 -8.02 -6.94
CA PRO A 77 -22.05 -7.91 -7.82
C PRO A 77 -22.50 -7.37 -9.19
N VAL A 78 -21.53 -7.21 -10.09
CA VAL A 78 -21.63 -6.77 -11.50
C VAL A 78 -21.99 -5.31 -11.76
N LYS A 79 -20.94 -4.46 -11.71
CA LYS A 79 -20.60 -3.71 -12.92
C LYS A 79 -19.16 -3.96 -13.30
N ASP A 80 -19.00 -4.53 -14.50
CA ASP A 80 -17.75 -4.76 -15.19
C ASP A 80 -16.88 -3.49 -15.21
N TYR A 81 -15.93 -3.40 -14.28
CA TYR A 81 -14.74 -2.59 -14.50
C TYR A 81 -13.63 -3.52 -14.95
N LYS A 82 -13.43 -3.53 -16.27
CA LYS A 82 -12.18 -3.98 -16.90
C LYS A 82 -11.03 -3.09 -16.43
N MET A 83 -10.55 -3.33 -15.21
CA MET A 83 -9.24 -2.90 -14.70
C MET A 83 -8.65 -3.95 -13.74
N SER A 84 -9.12 -5.21 -13.79
CA SER A 84 -8.59 -6.32 -12.99
C SER A 84 -7.30 -6.92 -13.56
N THR A 85 -6.30 -6.10 -13.88
CA THR A 85 -4.97 -6.65 -14.21
C THR A 85 -3.80 -5.91 -13.55
N ILE A 86 -3.97 -4.70 -13.01
CA ILE A 86 -2.81 -3.99 -12.44
C ILE A 86 -2.70 -4.20 -10.91
N THR A 87 -3.80 -4.31 -10.18
CA THR A 87 -3.76 -4.46 -8.71
C THR A 87 -3.78 -5.92 -8.24
N ILE A 88 -4.53 -6.80 -8.91
CA ILE A 88 -4.63 -8.23 -8.51
C ILE A 88 -3.36 -9.01 -8.86
N THR A 89 -2.62 -8.61 -9.88
CA THR A 89 -1.30 -9.19 -10.19
C THR A 89 -0.25 -8.78 -9.16
N SER A 90 -0.36 -7.59 -8.55
CA SER A 90 0.69 -7.06 -7.66
C SER A 90 0.68 -7.70 -6.27
N ILE A 91 -0.48 -7.83 -5.61
CA ILE A 91 -0.56 -8.44 -4.27
C ILE A 91 -0.27 -9.95 -4.32
N SER A 92 -0.77 -10.65 -5.34
CA SER A 92 -0.50 -12.08 -5.54
C SER A 92 0.99 -12.34 -5.87
N THR A 93 1.62 -11.48 -6.67
CA THR A 93 3.06 -11.57 -6.96
C THR A 93 3.92 -11.26 -5.73
N ILE A 94 3.51 -10.33 -4.87
CA ILE A 94 4.23 -10.04 -3.62
C ILE A 94 4.15 -11.23 -2.65
N ILE A 95 2.97 -11.81 -2.45
CA ILE A 95 2.81 -13.00 -1.58
C ILE A 95 3.55 -14.20 -2.17
N GLY A 96 3.46 -14.41 -3.48
CA GLY A 96 4.21 -15.47 -4.18
C GLY A 96 5.72 -15.28 -4.09
N GLY A 97 6.20 -14.05 -4.24
CA GLY A 97 7.61 -13.68 -4.10
C GLY A 97 8.14 -13.86 -2.68
N LEU A 98 7.35 -13.48 -1.66
CA LEU A 98 7.71 -13.68 -0.26
C LEU A 98 7.78 -15.18 0.08
N ALA A 99 6.80 -15.98 -0.39
CA ALA A 99 6.82 -17.43 -0.21
C ALA A 99 8.01 -18.08 -0.92
N ALA A 100 8.32 -17.66 -2.15
CA ALA A 100 9.48 -18.14 -2.90
C ALA A 100 10.81 -17.78 -2.22
N SER A 101 10.90 -16.60 -1.59
CA SER A 101 12.10 -16.15 -0.88
C SER A 101 12.46 -17.03 0.32
N ILE A 102 11.47 -17.73 0.91
CA ILE A 102 11.66 -18.69 2.00
C ILE A 102 11.83 -20.11 1.44
N PHE A 103 11.07 -20.46 0.40
CA PHE A 103 11.10 -21.81 -0.18
C PHE A 103 12.43 -22.15 -0.86
N ILE A 104 12.97 -21.23 -1.66
CA ILE A 104 14.24 -21.41 -2.38
C ILE A 104 15.41 -21.71 -1.44
N PRO A 105 15.69 -20.93 -0.37
CA PRO A 105 16.80 -21.22 0.53
C PRO A 105 16.62 -22.55 1.28
N VAL A 106 15.40 -22.93 1.66
CA VAL A 106 15.14 -24.23 2.31
C VAL A 106 15.51 -25.39 1.39
N VAL A 107 15.09 -25.33 0.11
CA VAL A 107 15.43 -26.37 -0.87
C VAL A 107 16.95 -26.44 -1.11
N LEU A 108 17.63 -25.28 -1.21
CA LEU A 108 19.08 -25.23 -1.38
C LEU A 108 19.83 -25.83 -0.17
N ILE A 109 19.36 -25.58 1.05
CA ILE A 109 19.95 -26.17 2.26
C ILE A 109 19.79 -27.70 2.24
N ILE A 110 18.60 -28.22 1.92
CA ILE A 110 18.36 -29.67 1.85
C ILE A 110 19.29 -30.33 0.82
N ILE A 111 19.37 -29.77 -0.39
CA ILE A 111 20.24 -30.28 -1.45
C ILE A 111 21.72 -30.24 -1.00
N GLY A 112 22.15 -29.14 -0.38
CA GLY A 112 23.50 -29.00 0.16
C GLY A 112 23.83 -30.08 1.19
N VAL A 113 22.91 -30.35 2.13
CA VAL A 113 23.06 -31.40 3.15
C VAL A 113 23.09 -32.79 2.52
N VAL A 114 22.24 -33.07 1.53
CA VAL A 114 22.21 -34.36 0.83
C VAL A 114 23.53 -34.60 0.08
N ILE A 115 24.01 -33.60 -0.68
CA ILE A 115 25.30 -33.70 -1.39
C ILE A 115 26.44 -33.93 -0.40
N TRP A 116 26.47 -33.17 0.70
CA TRP A 116 27.46 -33.35 1.75
C TRP A 116 27.43 -34.76 2.34
N ALA A 117 26.25 -35.29 2.66
CA ALA A 117 26.07 -36.62 3.24
C ALA A 117 26.47 -37.75 2.27
N VAL A 118 26.13 -37.63 0.98
CA VAL A 118 26.54 -38.59 -0.06
C VAL A 118 28.05 -38.54 -0.27
N ARG A 119 28.65 -37.36 -0.25
CA ARG A 119 30.10 -37.19 -0.40
C ARG A 119 30.87 -37.67 0.83
N ARG A 120 30.32 -37.55 2.03
CA ARG A 120 30.95 -38.08 3.26
C ARG A 120 31.00 -39.60 3.31
N LYS A 121 30.12 -40.28 2.55
CA LYS A 121 30.10 -41.74 2.45
C LYS A 121 30.99 -42.31 1.33
N LYS A 122 31.60 -41.45 0.51
CA LYS A 122 32.74 -41.80 -0.35
C LYS A 122 34.03 -41.47 0.39
#